data_AF-A0A6C0C586-F1
#
_entry.id   AF-A0A6C0C586-F1
#
_cell.length_a   1.000
_cell.length_b   1.000
_cell.length_c   1.000
_cell.angle_alpha   90.00
_cell.angle_beta   90.00
_cell.angle_gamma   90.00
#
_symmetry.space_group_name_H-M   'P 1'
#
loop_
_entity.id
_entity.type
_entity.pdbx_description
1 polymer ?
#
loop_
_entity_poly.entity_id
_entity_poly.type
_entity_poly.pdbx_seq_one_letter_code
_entity_poly.pdbx_strand_id
1 'polypeptide(L)'
;MEYFSDIYNFKLLRNYINNDPVCDYFELQSHLNNSNNYEKDVNNYFNKYINKLSSDYIDNFFNDIITNTKLHYPDIIVNKYNNIDNTINNIKNNVPLIINPILLHEKFKLIVKCDIMIKKELFMKIFNEIKNIPMNIIKDDEYLIINIVPEILTFKKGCREICNSYNSFYNKCSIYAFNSALRKYVNRNNFYFLFGKEYKYNNQLLNKKEHIGLIIFEKNYREKIINAIKWLKLLKFNQINLNPKPSCIELYPNMNNKQSCWESEKKKLAEKIKEITMIWRITYQDRNRLINIGIDTWDNPYLLNNLYEFKDSNTKNIQEKIIHMNKHDNLTIEPRRTVSNDFKDILKINNCEFILDFESILNLEERTNYFNDNINKSYPNICIIGLVILRNNEYQAFKDFTIDNLTIESEKNNIINWCKFMNRYDNIIIYHWGYAEKTYIENIHKRFPDIQLPNMKLIDLLTYFRTEPIIIKNCFNFSLKTIGKNMYKHELIKSTWSDTDNGLDAMIKFKDICLKKDKNIPIKRYTEIAEIIEYNKMDCVILMEILQYLRFKYL
;
A
#
# COMPACT_ATOMS: atom_id res chain seq x y z
N MET A 1 -5.77 -14.32 -26.24
CA MET A 1 -5.13 -13.93 -24.96
C MET A 1 -4.28 -12.69 -25.17
N GLU A 2 -4.38 -11.67 -24.30
CA GLU A 2 -3.78 -10.34 -24.51
C GLU A 2 -2.25 -10.37 -24.68
N TYR A 3 -1.55 -11.27 -23.98
CA TYR A 3 -0.09 -11.43 -24.08
C TYR A 3 0.42 -11.89 -25.45
N PHE A 4 -0.41 -12.57 -26.25
CA PHE A 4 -0.05 -13.02 -27.59
C PHE A 4 -0.40 -12.02 -28.70
N SER A 5 -1.13 -10.94 -28.38
CA SER A 5 -1.58 -9.93 -29.34
C SER A 5 -0.43 -9.10 -29.93
N ASP A 6 -0.47 -8.79 -31.23
CA ASP A 6 0.51 -7.90 -31.88
C ASP A 6 0.40 -6.44 -31.44
N ILE A 7 -0.78 -6.06 -30.94
CA ILE A 7 -1.06 -4.76 -30.34
C ILE A 7 -1.44 -4.99 -28.88
N TYR A 8 -0.65 -4.43 -27.95
CA TYR A 8 -0.95 -4.59 -26.53
C TYR A 8 -1.81 -3.45 -26.00
N ASN A 9 -2.65 -3.75 -25.00
CA ASN A 9 -3.22 -2.71 -24.18
C ASN A 9 -2.16 -2.19 -23.19
N PHE A 10 -2.08 -0.88 -22.97
CA PHE A 10 -1.11 -0.29 -22.05
C PHE A 10 -1.15 -0.91 -20.63
N LYS A 11 -2.33 -1.40 -20.19
CA LYS A 11 -2.50 -2.07 -18.89
C LYS A 11 -1.57 -3.27 -18.68
N LEU A 12 -1.17 -3.97 -19.75
CA LEU A 12 -0.24 -5.10 -19.66
C LEU A 12 1.17 -4.68 -19.22
N LEU A 13 1.52 -3.41 -19.34
CA LEU A 13 2.83 -2.92 -18.91
C LEU A 13 2.93 -2.69 -17.39
N ARG A 14 1.81 -2.82 -16.66
CA ARG A 14 1.70 -2.40 -15.24
C ARG A 14 2.71 -3.11 -14.34
N ASN A 15 2.83 -4.43 -14.47
CA ASN A 15 3.71 -5.23 -13.63
C ASN A 15 5.18 -4.82 -13.83
N TYR A 16 5.64 -4.72 -15.08
CA TYR A 16 7.00 -4.24 -15.36
C TYR A 16 7.25 -2.80 -14.90
N ILE A 17 6.31 -1.88 -15.16
CA ILE A 17 6.42 -0.47 -14.75
C ILE A 17 6.57 -0.36 -13.23
N ASN A 18 5.87 -1.22 -12.48
CA ASN A 18 5.90 -1.26 -11.03
C ASN A 18 6.91 -2.26 -10.45
N ASN A 19 7.91 -2.68 -11.23
CA ASN A 19 9.02 -3.53 -10.79
C ASN A 19 8.58 -4.92 -10.27
N ASP A 20 7.54 -5.52 -10.86
CA ASP A 20 7.11 -6.89 -10.55
C ASP A 20 6.82 -7.74 -11.81
N PRO A 21 7.71 -7.74 -12.82
CA PRO A 21 7.46 -8.40 -14.11
C PRO A 21 7.29 -9.92 -14.03
N VAL A 22 7.77 -10.59 -12.98
CA VAL A 22 7.57 -12.04 -12.78
C VAL A 22 6.07 -12.40 -12.72
N CYS A 23 5.21 -11.48 -12.28
CA CYS A 23 3.76 -11.69 -12.29
C CYS A 23 3.20 -11.88 -13.71
N ASP A 24 3.78 -11.23 -14.72
CA ASP A 24 3.39 -11.44 -16.12
C ASP A 24 3.74 -12.87 -16.58
N TYR A 25 4.86 -13.41 -16.10
CA TYR A 25 5.26 -14.79 -16.37
C TYR A 25 4.29 -15.78 -15.72
N PHE A 26 3.98 -15.62 -14.43
CA PHE A 26 3.00 -16.49 -13.77
C PHE A 26 1.63 -16.44 -14.44
N GLU A 27 1.17 -15.23 -14.79
CA GLU A 27 -0.06 -15.06 -15.55
C GLU A 27 0.00 -15.83 -16.86
N LEU A 28 1.03 -15.62 -17.68
CA LEU A 28 1.17 -16.29 -18.97
C LEU A 28 1.18 -17.82 -18.83
N GLN A 29 1.98 -18.36 -17.91
CA GLN A 29 2.15 -19.80 -17.73
C GLN A 29 0.87 -20.47 -17.21
N SER A 30 0.09 -19.78 -16.37
CA SER A 30 -1.19 -20.30 -15.87
C SER A 30 -2.21 -20.55 -16.98
N HIS A 31 -2.16 -19.81 -18.10
CA HIS A 31 -3.02 -20.03 -19.27
C HIS A 31 -2.49 -21.07 -20.25
N LEU A 32 -1.18 -21.33 -20.23
CA LEU A 32 -0.55 -22.28 -21.15
C LEU A 32 -0.70 -23.75 -20.71
N ASN A 33 -1.39 -24.02 -19.59
CA ASN A 33 -1.55 -25.36 -19.00
C ASN A 33 -0.22 -26.12 -18.86
N ASN A 34 0.86 -25.39 -18.56
CA ASN A 34 2.14 -26.02 -18.27
C ASN A 34 2.07 -26.72 -16.92
N SER A 35 2.79 -27.83 -16.77
CA SER A 35 2.81 -28.73 -15.61
C SER A 35 3.11 -28.06 -14.25
N ASN A 36 3.50 -26.79 -14.24
CA ASN A 36 3.87 -26.04 -13.04
C ASN A 36 2.69 -25.46 -12.23
N ASN A 37 1.43 -25.59 -12.68
CA ASN A 37 0.19 -25.22 -11.95
C ASN A 37 0.36 -24.04 -10.96
N TYR A 38 0.68 -22.84 -11.47
CA TYR A 38 0.77 -21.64 -10.62
C TYR A 38 -0.61 -21.20 -10.15
N GLU A 39 -0.75 -20.93 -8.85
CA GLU A 39 -2.04 -20.57 -8.23
C GLU A 39 -2.08 -19.09 -7.85
N LYS A 40 -3.18 -18.42 -8.21
CA LYS A 40 -3.45 -17.05 -7.78
C LYS A 40 -3.92 -17.04 -6.32
N ASP A 41 -3.60 -15.97 -5.62
CA ASP A 41 -4.05 -15.78 -4.24
C ASP A 41 -5.59 -15.74 -4.14
N VAL A 42 -6.16 -16.52 -3.21
CA VAL A 42 -7.62 -16.74 -3.06
C VAL A 42 -8.32 -15.53 -2.42
N ASN A 43 -7.68 -14.88 -1.44
CA ASN A 43 -8.27 -13.78 -0.68
C ASN A 43 -7.97 -12.43 -1.35
N ASN A 44 -8.99 -11.81 -1.96
CA ASN A 44 -8.87 -10.55 -2.67
C ASN A 44 -10.02 -9.55 -2.39
N TYR A 45 -10.69 -9.68 -1.24
CA TYR A 45 -11.84 -8.84 -0.91
C TYR A 45 -11.46 -7.36 -0.85
N PHE A 46 -10.33 -7.04 -0.21
CA PHE A 46 -9.75 -5.70 -0.16
C PHE A 46 -9.48 -5.16 -1.56
N ASN A 47 -8.78 -5.92 -2.40
CA ASN A 47 -8.49 -5.50 -3.77
C ASN A 47 -9.76 -5.26 -4.58
N LYS A 48 -10.78 -6.12 -4.46
CA LYS A 48 -12.09 -5.94 -5.10
C LYS A 48 -12.79 -4.68 -4.61
N TYR A 49 -12.79 -4.43 -3.31
CA TYR A 49 -13.39 -3.23 -2.70
C TYR A 49 -12.68 -1.94 -3.16
N ILE A 50 -11.35 -1.91 -3.14
CA ILE A 50 -10.56 -0.78 -3.67
C ILE A 50 -10.85 -0.52 -5.14
N ASN A 51 -10.92 -1.58 -5.96
CA ASN A 51 -11.22 -1.44 -7.39
C ASN A 51 -12.62 -0.86 -7.61
N LYS A 52 -13.61 -1.31 -6.84
CA LYS A 52 -14.97 -0.77 -6.90
C LYS A 52 -15.01 0.71 -6.52
N LEU A 53 -14.47 1.07 -5.35
CA LEU A 53 -14.39 2.47 -4.91
C LEU A 53 -13.66 3.37 -5.92
N SER A 54 -12.59 2.84 -6.52
CA SER A 54 -11.83 3.54 -7.55
C SER A 54 -12.65 3.79 -8.81
N SER A 55 -13.44 2.80 -9.25
CA SER A 55 -14.35 2.94 -10.40
C SER A 55 -15.46 3.95 -10.09
N ASP A 56 -16.12 3.79 -8.94
CA ASP A 56 -17.22 4.68 -8.52
C ASP A 56 -16.74 6.14 -8.43
N TYR A 57 -15.54 6.38 -7.88
CA TYR A 57 -14.92 7.71 -7.83
C TYR A 57 -14.71 8.32 -9.22
N ILE A 58 -14.14 7.55 -10.15
CA ILE A 58 -13.88 8.00 -11.52
C ILE A 58 -15.20 8.27 -12.27
N ASP A 59 -16.19 7.38 -12.13
CA ASP A 59 -17.48 7.51 -12.79
C ASP A 59 -18.28 8.73 -12.29
N ASN A 60 -18.23 9.00 -10.98
CA ASN A 60 -18.81 10.19 -10.38
C ASN A 60 -18.11 11.46 -10.88
N PHE A 61 -16.77 11.48 -10.90
CA PHE A 61 -16.01 12.60 -11.46
C PHE A 61 -16.41 12.87 -12.92
N PHE A 62 -16.57 11.83 -13.73
CA PHE A 62 -17.03 11.96 -15.11
C PHE A 62 -18.46 12.52 -15.21
N ASN A 63 -19.38 12.09 -14.35
CA ASN A 63 -20.74 12.67 -14.32
C ASN A 63 -20.69 14.16 -13.98
N ASP A 64 -19.92 14.53 -12.97
CA ASP A 64 -19.83 15.90 -12.49
C ASP A 64 -19.20 16.83 -13.54
N ILE A 65 -18.08 16.43 -14.17
CA ILE A 65 -17.43 17.24 -15.21
C ILE A 65 -18.31 17.39 -16.46
N ILE A 66 -19.05 16.34 -16.85
CA ILE A 66 -19.99 16.40 -17.99
C ILE A 66 -21.12 17.37 -17.67
N THR A 67 -21.67 17.30 -16.46
CA THR A 67 -22.75 18.19 -16.01
C THR A 67 -22.31 19.65 -16.01
N ASN A 68 -21.14 19.94 -15.44
CA ASN A 68 -20.55 21.29 -15.45
C ASN A 68 -20.21 21.77 -16.87
N THR A 69 -19.79 20.88 -17.76
CA THR A 69 -19.50 21.24 -19.16
C THR A 69 -20.76 21.69 -19.89
N LYS A 70 -21.90 21.02 -19.66
CA LYS A 70 -23.20 21.39 -20.25
C LYS A 70 -23.71 22.76 -19.80
N LEU A 71 -23.28 23.27 -18.65
CA LEU A 71 -23.59 24.64 -18.23
C LEU A 71 -22.95 25.70 -19.14
N HIS A 72 -21.82 25.38 -19.76
CA HIS A 72 -21.09 26.30 -20.66
C HIS A 72 -21.29 25.97 -22.14
N TYR A 73 -21.61 24.71 -22.46
CA TYR A 73 -21.86 24.22 -23.81
C TYR A 73 -23.14 23.34 -23.80
N PRO A 74 -24.35 23.93 -23.82
CA PRO A 74 -25.60 23.20 -23.62
C PRO A 74 -25.83 22.06 -24.61
N ASP A 75 -25.45 22.26 -25.88
CA ASP A 75 -25.68 21.31 -26.97
C ASP A 75 -24.58 20.25 -27.10
N ILE A 76 -23.59 20.23 -26.20
CA ILE A 76 -22.50 19.27 -26.28
C ILE A 76 -22.97 17.85 -25.96
N ILE A 77 -22.64 16.92 -26.86
CA ILE A 77 -22.83 15.49 -26.63
C ILE A 77 -21.48 14.90 -26.22
N VAL A 78 -21.38 14.46 -24.96
CA VAL A 78 -20.16 13.85 -24.41
C VAL A 78 -20.39 12.36 -24.19
N ASN A 79 -19.69 11.53 -24.96
CA ASN A 79 -19.68 10.09 -24.79
C ASN A 79 -18.60 9.68 -23.78
N LYS A 80 -18.97 8.90 -22.75
CA LYS A 80 -18.02 8.33 -21.79
C LYS A 80 -17.19 7.18 -22.37
N TYR A 81 -17.71 6.52 -23.40
CA TYR A 81 -17.09 5.38 -24.07
C TYR A 81 -16.64 5.82 -25.45
N ASN A 82 -15.33 5.89 -25.66
CA ASN A 82 -14.74 6.22 -26.96
C ASN A 82 -13.94 5.03 -27.49
N ASN A 83 -13.93 4.90 -28.82
CA ASN A 83 -12.98 4.08 -29.54
C ASN A 83 -11.96 5.02 -30.24
N ILE A 84 -11.04 4.44 -31.01
CA ILE A 84 -9.98 5.20 -31.68
C ILE A 84 -10.56 6.19 -32.69
N ASP A 85 -11.49 5.75 -33.54
CA ASP A 85 -12.06 6.59 -34.59
C ASP A 85 -12.89 7.74 -34.02
N ASN A 86 -13.74 7.47 -33.02
CA ASN A 86 -14.50 8.49 -32.29
C ASN A 86 -13.58 9.52 -31.65
N THR A 87 -12.48 9.08 -31.03
CA THR A 87 -11.49 9.97 -30.43
C THR A 87 -10.86 10.89 -31.49
N ILE A 88 -10.44 10.32 -32.62
CA ILE A 88 -9.84 11.09 -33.73
C ILE A 88 -10.85 12.09 -34.31
N ASN A 89 -12.10 11.68 -34.50
CA ASN A 89 -13.16 12.56 -35.01
C ASN A 89 -13.45 13.71 -34.04
N ASN A 90 -13.52 13.44 -32.73
CA ASN A 90 -13.70 14.47 -31.71
C ASN A 90 -12.54 15.47 -31.69
N ILE A 91 -11.30 15.00 -31.88
CA ILE A 91 -10.12 15.87 -31.98
C ILE A 91 -10.21 16.75 -33.24
N LYS A 92 -10.55 16.17 -34.40
CA LYS A 92 -10.71 16.90 -35.67
C LYS A 92 -11.81 17.97 -35.59
N ASN A 93 -12.91 17.65 -34.92
CA ASN A 93 -14.04 18.55 -34.71
C ASN A 93 -13.81 19.54 -33.54
N ASN A 94 -12.60 19.56 -32.96
CA ASN A 94 -12.21 20.48 -31.90
C ASN A 94 -13.14 20.43 -30.66
N VAL A 95 -13.69 19.25 -30.33
CA VAL A 95 -14.66 19.07 -29.24
C VAL A 95 -14.02 19.48 -27.90
N PRO A 96 -14.65 20.35 -27.10
CA PRO A 96 -13.98 20.96 -25.94
C PRO A 96 -13.72 19.99 -24.78
N LEU A 97 -14.47 18.90 -24.67
CA LEU A 97 -14.28 17.84 -23.68
C LEU A 97 -14.40 16.45 -24.33
N ILE A 98 -13.41 15.59 -24.11
CA ILE A 98 -13.41 14.18 -24.52
C ILE A 98 -13.08 13.32 -23.29
N ILE A 99 -13.97 12.39 -22.95
CA ILE A 99 -13.83 11.48 -21.81
C ILE A 99 -13.33 10.12 -22.29
N ASN A 100 -12.38 9.50 -21.57
CA ASN A 100 -11.74 8.23 -21.94
C ASN A 100 -11.27 8.16 -23.41
N PRO A 101 -10.60 9.17 -23.98
CA PRO A 101 -10.08 9.07 -25.34
C PRO A 101 -9.09 7.91 -25.47
N ILE A 102 -9.17 7.19 -26.58
CA ILE A 102 -8.33 6.03 -26.90
C ILE A 102 -7.59 6.30 -28.20
N LEU A 103 -6.28 6.03 -28.21
CA LEU A 103 -5.44 6.16 -29.40
C LEU A 103 -4.58 4.91 -29.59
N LEU A 104 -4.14 4.69 -30.83
CA LEU A 104 -3.10 3.72 -31.16
C LEU A 104 -1.74 4.40 -31.23
N HIS A 105 -0.81 4.00 -30.36
CA HIS A 105 0.59 4.37 -30.47
C HIS A 105 1.29 3.45 -31.48
N GLU A 106 1.25 3.79 -32.77
CA GLU A 106 1.73 2.96 -33.88
C GLU A 106 3.15 2.41 -33.70
N LYS A 107 4.10 3.26 -33.27
CA LYS A 107 5.51 2.86 -33.06
C LYS A 107 5.68 1.80 -31.96
N PHE A 108 4.88 1.87 -30.90
CA PHE A 108 4.94 0.93 -29.79
C PHE A 108 3.95 -0.21 -29.93
N LYS A 109 3.05 -0.14 -30.92
CA LYS A 109 1.90 -1.05 -31.08
C LYS A 109 1.13 -1.18 -29.76
N LEU A 110 0.78 -0.02 -29.19
CA LEU A 110 0.06 0.06 -27.92
C LEU A 110 -1.26 0.80 -28.09
N ILE A 111 -2.34 0.22 -27.56
CA ILE A 111 -3.57 0.97 -27.30
C ILE A 111 -3.36 1.74 -26.00
N VAL A 112 -3.41 3.07 -26.11
CA VAL A 112 -3.18 4.01 -25.01
C VAL A 112 -4.46 4.80 -24.74
N LYS A 113 -4.69 5.14 -23.47
CA LYS A 113 -5.82 5.94 -23.04
C LYS A 113 -5.38 6.97 -22.00
N CYS A 114 -6.10 8.08 -21.93
CA CYS A 114 -6.15 8.95 -20.76
C CYS A 114 -7.61 9.12 -20.32
N ASP A 115 -7.84 9.65 -19.12
CA ASP A 115 -9.20 9.75 -18.59
C ASP A 115 -9.94 10.97 -19.15
N ILE A 116 -9.25 12.10 -19.32
CA ILE A 116 -9.85 13.35 -19.79
C ILE A 116 -8.91 14.07 -20.77
N MET A 117 -9.47 14.53 -21.89
CA MET A 117 -8.93 15.62 -22.70
C MET A 117 -9.89 16.80 -22.64
N ILE A 118 -9.42 17.97 -22.21
CA ILE A 118 -10.25 19.16 -22.02
C ILE A 118 -9.52 20.39 -22.55
N LYS A 119 -10.19 21.26 -23.30
CA LYS A 119 -9.61 22.53 -23.75
C LYS A 119 -9.33 23.43 -22.55
N LYS A 120 -8.20 24.14 -22.57
CA LYS A 120 -7.83 25.05 -21.47
C LYS A 120 -8.96 26.05 -21.17
N GLU A 121 -9.60 26.63 -22.17
CA GLU A 121 -10.71 27.57 -21.96
C GLU A 121 -11.82 26.97 -21.09
N LEU A 122 -12.31 25.77 -21.44
CA LEU A 122 -13.34 25.07 -20.66
C LEU A 122 -12.81 24.64 -19.30
N PHE A 123 -11.56 24.18 -19.21
CA PHE A 123 -10.93 23.82 -17.95
C PHE A 123 -10.92 24.99 -16.96
N MET A 124 -10.58 26.19 -17.41
CA MET A 124 -10.56 27.39 -16.56
C MET A 124 -11.96 27.83 -16.12
N LYS A 125 -13.01 27.51 -16.89
CA LYS A 125 -14.41 27.75 -16.48
C LYS A 125 -14.85 26.80 -15.37
N ILE A 126 -14.49 25.52 -15.47
CA ILE A 126 -14.89 24.48 -14.50
C ILE A 126 -14.02 24.49 -13.23
N PHE A 127 -12.71 24.64 -13.38
CA PHE A 127 -11.73 24.53 -12.29
C PHE A 127 -11.01 25.86 -12.03
N ASN A 128 -11.78 26.93 -11.91
CA ASN A 128 -11.27 28.30 -11.72
C ASN A 128 -10.52 28.52 -10.39
N GLU A 129 -10.68 27.62 -9.42
CA GLU A 129 -10.04 27.69 -8.10
C GLU A 129 -8.58 27.17 -8.10
N ILE A 130 -8.13 26.48 -9.15
CA ILE A 130 -6.77 25.91 -9.22
C ILE A 130 -5.73 27.02 -9.30
N LYS A 131 -4.84 27.07 -8.30
CA LYS A 131 -3.85 28.15 -8.12
C LYS A 131 -2.40 27.65 -8.16
N ASN A 132 -2.17 26.36 -7.98
CA ASN A 132 -0.82 25.82 -7.81
C ASN A 132 0.01 25.77 -9.11
N ILE A 133 -0.62 25.94 -10.28
CA ILE A 133 0.04 25.92 -11.59
C ILE A 133 -0.31 27.17 -12.41
N PRO A 134 0.68 27.86 -13.01
CA PRO A 134 0.42 28.97 -13.91
C PRO A 134 -0.15 28.48 -15.26
N MET A 135 -1.46 28.69 -15.48
CA MET A 135 -2.14 28.26 -16.71
C MET A 135 -1.94 29.19 -17.91
N ASN A 136 -1.43 30.41 -17.69
CA ASN A 136 -1.16 31.40 -18.74
C ASN A 136 -0.10 30.95 -19.78
N ILE A 137 0.73 29.95 -19.45
CA ILE A 137 1.74 29.38 -20.36
C ILE A 137 1.08 28.53 -21.45
N ILE A 138 -0.16 28.09 -21.24
CA ILE A 138 -0.90 27.21 -22.14
C ILE A 138 -1.88 28.07 -22.95
N LYS A 139 -2.03 27.82 -24.25
CA LYS A 139 -3.01 28.53 -25.08
C LYS A 139 -4.43 28.04 -24.80
N ASP A 140 -5.42 28.91 -25.01
CA ASP A 140 -6.83 28.63 -24.68
C ASP A 140 -7.43 27.48 -25.49
N ASP A 141 -6.96 27.32 -26.73
CA ASP A 141 -7.35 26.26 -27.65
C ASP A 141 -6.53 24.97 -27.49
N GLU A 142 -5.55 24.90 -26.58
CA GLU A 142 -4.80 23.67 -26.33
C GLU A 142 -5.57 22.69 -25.43
N TYR A 143 -5.45 21.39 -25.74
CA TYR A 143 -5.95 20.34 -24.86
C TYR A 143 -5.04 20.14 -23.66
N LEU A 144 -5.61 20.14 -22.47
CA LEU A 144 -5.02 19.54 -21.28
C LEU A 144 -5.37 18.05 -21.29
N ILE A 145 -4.39 17.20 -20.96
CA ILE A 145 -4.60 15.76 -20.79
C ILE A 145 -4.42 15.40 -19.32
N ILE A 146 -5.40 14.69 -18.77
CA ILE A 146 -5.53 14.47 -17.34
C ILE A 146 -5.90 13.01 -17.10
N ASN A 147 -5.21 12.36 -16.16
CA ASN A 147 -5.71 11.13 -15.53
C ASN A 147 -6.20 11.40 -14.13
N ILE A 148 -7.21 10.66 -13.73
CA ILE A 148 -7.77 10.65 -12.40
C ILE A 148 -7.13 9.49 -11.63
N VAL A 149 -6.45 9.81 -10.52
CA VAL A 149 -5.83 8.82 -9.65
C VAL A 149 -6.61 8.79 -8.33
N PRO A 150 -7.37 7.70 -8.03
CA PRO A 150 -8.25 7.59 -6.86
C PRO A 150 -7.47 7.36 -5.55
N GLU A 151 -6.33 8.02 -5.38
CA GLU A 151 -5.46 7.96 -4.21
C GLU A 151 -5.10 9.36 -3.71
N ILE A 152 -4.56 9.44 -2.49
CA ILE A 152 -4.01 10.70 -1.95
C ILE A 152 -2.64 10.93 -2.60
N LEU A 153 -2.55 11.93 -3.48
CA LEU A 153 -1.31 12.24 -4.17
C LEU A 153 -0.40 13.12 -3.29
N THR A 154 0.88 12.76 -3.23
CA THR A 154 1.87 13.53 -2.45
C THR A 154 2.63 14.45 -3.38
N PHE A 155 2.68 15.75 -3.07
CA PHE A 155 3.46 16.72 -3.83
C PHE A 155 4.95 16.69 -3.47
N LYS A 156 5.80 16.98 -4.46
CA LYS A 156 7.19 17.41 -4.27
C LYS A 156 7.22 18.82 -3.67
N LYS A 157 8.40 19.29 -3.25
CA LYS A 157 8.61 20.68 -2.80
C LYS A 157 8.07 21.68 -3.84
N GLY A 158 7.29 22.66 -3.37
CA GLY A 158 6.67 23.68 -4.21
C GLY A 158 5.24 23.35 -4.71
N CYS A 159 4.67 22.21 -4.31
CA CYS A 159 3.25 21.86 -4.56
C CYS A 159 2.81 21.89 -6.03
N ARG A 160 3.74 21.64 -6.97
CA ARG A 160 3.46 21.57 -8.41
C ARG A 160 3.46 20.14 -8.92
N GLU A 161 4.56 19.43 -8.72
CA GLU A 161 4.74 18.07 -9.22
C GLU A 161 4.40 17.01 -8.18
N ILE A 162 3.90 15.86 -8.64
CA ILE A 162 3.57 14.72 -7.78
C ILE A 162 4.80 13.81 -7.58
N CYS A 163 4.99 13.28 -6.38
CA CYS A 163 5.98 12.23 -6.08
C CYS A 163 5.65 10.92 -6.82
N ASN A 164 6.57 9.96 -6.85
CA ASN A 164 6.29 8.64 -7.43
C ASN A 164 5.72 7.71 -6.34
N SER A 165 4.57 7.12 -6.64
CA SER A 165 3.93 6.00 -5.96
C SER A 165 3.68 4.89 -6.99
N TYR A 166 3.24 3.71 -6.54
CA TYR A 166 2.87 2.61 -7.44
C TYR A 166 1.85 3.04 -8.51
N ASN A 167 0.75 3.70 -8.14
CA ASN A 167 -0.27 4.12 -9.12
C ASN A 167 0.11 5.42 -9.85
N SER A 168 0.67 6.41 -9.17
CA SER A 168 1.01 7.68 -9.82
C SER A 168 2.12 7.52 -10.85
N PHE A 169 3.11 6.65 -10.62
CA PHE A 169 4.17 6.38 -11.61
C PHE A 169 3.63 5.64 -12.84
N TYR A 170 2.75 4.66 -12.65
CA TYR A 170 2.04 4.00 -13.75
C TYR A 170 1.20 5.00 -14.57
N ASN A 171 0.47 5.90 -13.91
CA ASN A 171 -0.33 6.93 -14.59
C ASN A 171 0.55 7.95 -15.35
N LYS A 172 1.69 8.36 -14.79
CA LYS A 172 2.68 9.20 -15.48
C LYS A 172 3.17 8.55 -16.77
N CYS A 173 3.49 7.25 -16.73
CA CYS A 173 3.87 6.48 -17.92
C CYS A 173 2.71 6.40 -18.93
N SER A 174 1.49 6.11 -18.46
CA SER A 174 0.28 6.02 -19.31
C SER A 174 0.01 7.31 -20.07
N ILE A 175 -0.01 8.44 -19.36
CA ILE A 175 -0.22 9.75 -19.96
C ILE A 175 0.91 10.12 -20.92
N TYR A 176 2.17 9.80 -20.59
CA TYR A 176 3.26 10.03 -21.51
C TYR A 176 3.06 9.27 -22.83
N ALA A 177 2.69 7.99 -22.75
CA ALA A 177 2.41 7.17 -23.93
C ALA A 177 1.24 7.74 -24.74
N PHE A 178 0.16 8.15 -24.05
CA PHE A 178 -0.98 8.79 -24.69
C PHE A 178 -0.60 10.10 -25.39
N ASN A 179 0.15 10.99 -24.73
CA ASN A 179 0.62 12.25 -25.33
C ASN A 179 1.49 12.01 -26.56
N SER A 180 2.35 10.99 -26.50
CA SER A 180 3.22 10.59 -27.61
C SER A 180 2.39 10.16 -28.83
N ALA A 181 1.29 9.41 -28.63
CA ALA A 181 0.37 9.06 -29.71
C ALA A 181 -0.43 10.28 -30.22
N LEU A 182 -0.88 11.14 -29.30
CA LEU A 182 -1.69 12.32 -29.60
C LEU A 182 -0.97 13.34 -30.50
N ARG A 183 0.37 13.41 -30.44
CA ARG A 183 1.20 14.27 -31.31
C ARG A 183 0.97 14.09 -32.82
N LYS A 184 0.42 12.94 -33.23
CA LYS A 184 0.04 12.69 -34.64
C LYS A 184 -1.12 13.57 -35.10
N TYR A 185 -1.98 14.02 -34.18
CA TYR A 185 -3.25 14.69 -34.50
C TYR A 185 -3.26 16.16 -34.10
N VAL A 186 -2.50 16.54 -33.07
CA VAL A 186 -2.43 17.93 -32.58
C VAL A 186 -1.02 18.26 -32.10
N ASN A 187 -0.65 19.53 -32.14
CA ASN A 187 0.60 20.01 -31.53
C ASN A 187 0.54 19.85 -30.01
N ARG A 188 1.63 19.31 -29.42
CA ARG A 188 1.67 18.98 -27.98
C ARG A 188 2.96 19.46 -27.31
N ASN A 189 2.78 19.95 -26.10
CA ASN A 189 3.85 20.16 -25.13
C ASN A 189 4.14 18.87 -24.32
N ASN A 190 5.15 18.93 -23.45
CA ASN A 190 5.64 17.80 -22.64
C ASN A 190 5.24 17.89 -21.16
N PHE A 191 4.13 18.57 -20.86
CA PHE A 191 3.55 18.62 -19.52
C PHE A 191 2.12 18.09 -19.54
N TYR A 192 1.73 17.47 -18.42
CA TYR A 192 0.46 16.77 -18.26
C TYR A 192 -0.06 16.92 -16.83
N PHE A 193 -1.23 16.36 -16.55
CA PHE A 193 -1.87 16.57 -15.26
C PHE A 193 -2.43 15.28 -14.64
N LEU A 194 -2.48 15.26 -13.31
CA LEU A 194 -3.19 14.25 -12.53
C LEU A 194 -4.17 14.93 -11.59
N PHE A 195 -5.40 14.44 -11.57
CA PHE A 195 -6.32 14.70 -10.47
C PHE A 195 -6.17 13.61 -9.42
N GLY A 196 -5.78 14.00 -8.21
CA GLY A 196 -5.82 13.13 -7.04
C GLY A 196 -7.20 13.09 -6.41
N LYS A 197 -7.49 12.03 -5.66
CA LYS A 197 -8.62 11.99 -4.73
C LYS A 197 -8.50 13.06 -3.66
N GLU A 198 -7.28 13.23 -3.15
CA GLU A 198 -6.86 14.27 -2.21
C GLU A 198 -5.38 14.58 -2.49
N TYR A 199 -4.86 15.65 -1.88
CA TYR A 199 -3.45 15.99 -1.95
C TYR A 199 -2.83 16.17 -0.57
N LYS A 200 -1.54 15.84 -0.46
CA LYS A 200 -0.74 16.15 0.71
C LYS A 200 0.65 16.67 0.38
N TYR A 201 1.19 17.49 1.27
CA TYR A 201 2.60 17.92 1.28
C TYR A 201 3.08 17.97 2.74
N ASN A 202 4.30 17.50 3.02
CA ASN A 202 4.86 17.43 4.38
C ASN A 202 3.88 16.86 5.43
N ASN A 203 3.21 15.77 5.09
CA ASN A 203 2.18 15.09 5.92
C ASN A 203 0.94 15.92 6.27
N GLN A 204 0.72 17.06 5.61
CA GLN A 204 -0.49 17.87 5.73
C GLN A 204 -1.34 17.75 4.47
N LEU A 205 -2.65 17.60 4.64
CA LEU A 205 -3.60 17.64 3.53
C LEU A 205 -3.73 19.07 3.00
N LEU A 206 -3.94 19.21 1.70
CA LEU A 206 -4.11 20.49 1.02
C LEU A 206 -5.56 20.64 0.55
N ASN A 207 -5.98 21.88 0.27
CA ASN A 207 -7.27 22.14 -0.35
C ASN A 207 -7.32 21.53 -1.75
N LYS A 208 -8.18 20.54 -1.94
CA LYS A 208 -8.33 19.80 -3.21
C LYS A 208 -8.63 20.71 -4.39
N LYS A 209 -9.57 21.66 -4.24
CA LYS A 209 -10.03 22.55 -5.32
C LYS A 209 -8.93 23.48 -5.86
N GLU A 210 -7.95 23.80 -5.02
CA GLU A 210 -6.87 24.72 -5.39
C GLU A 210 -5.67 24.03 -6.07
N HIS A 211 -5.69 22.69 -6.16
CA HIS A 211 -4.53 21.90 -6.53
C HIS A 211 -4.82 20.91 -7.66
N ILE A 212 -3.86 20.78 -8.57
CA ILE A 212 -3.76 19.69 -9.55
C ILE A 212 -2.31 19.23 -9.67
N GLY A 213 -2.07 17.96 -9.94
CA GLY A 213 -0.73 17.42 -10.06
C GLY A 213 -0.11 17.68 -11.44
N LEU A 214 0.93 18.52 -11.54
CA LEU A 214 1.72 18.66 -12.77
C LEU A 214 2.61 17.43 -12.96
N ILE A 215 2.69 16.95 -14.20
CA ILE A 215 3.70 15.99 -14.64
C ILE A 215 4.55 16.68 -15.69
N ILE A 216 5.85 16.82 -15.42
CA ILE A 216 6.83 17.19 -16.42
C ILE A 216 7.45 15.91 -16.97
N PHE A 217 7.66 15.86 -18.29
CA PHE A 217 8.30 14.70 -18.91
C PHE A 217 9.67 14.40 -18.28
N GLU A 218 9.85 13.13 -17.89
CA GLU A 218 11.13 12.57 -17.49
C GLU A 218 11.50 11.41 -18.43
N LYS A 219 12.78 11.32 -18.81
CA LYS A 219 13.28 10.27 -19.73
C LYS A 219 12.94 8.85 -19.25
N ASN A 220 12.94 8.66 -17.93
CA ASN A 220 12.62 7.40 -17.27
C ASN A 220 11.23 6.84 -17.68
N TYR A 221 10.21 7.68 -17.88
CA TYR A 221 8.88 7.20 -18.30
C TYR A 221 8.96 6.45 -19.64
N ARG A 222 9.69 7.02 -20.60
CA ARG A 222 9.90 6.42 -21.92
C ARG A 222 10.71 5.13 -21.82
N GLU A 223 11.80 5.15 -21.06
CA GLU A 223 12.67 3.97 -20.88
C GLU A 223 11.91 2.80 -20.26
N LYS A 224 11.09 3.06 -19.23
CA LYS A 224 10.24 2.06 -18.60
C LYS A 224 9.23 1.43 -19.55
N ILE A 225 8.57 2.22 -20.40
CA ILE A 225 7.63 1.70 -21.40
C ILE A 225 8.35 0.83 -22.43
N ILE A 226 9.49 1.29 -22.95
CA ILE A 226 10.27 0.52 -23.93
C ILE A 226 10.68 -0.83 -23.35
N ASN A 227 11.17 -0.83 -22.11
CA ASN A 227 11.61 -2.06 -21.45
C ASN A 227 10.43 -2.99 -21.12
N ALA A 228 9.29 -2.44 -20.71
CA ALA A 228 8.07 -3.22 -20.51
C ALA A 228 7.59 -3.91 -21.81
N ILE A 229 7.63 -3.21 -22.95
CA ILE A 229 7.29 -3.81 -24.25
C ILE A 229 8.30 -4.91 -24.63
N LYS A 230 9.60 -4.67 -24.40
CA LYS A 230 10.63 -5.69 -24.64
C LYS A 230 10.39 -6.94 -23.81
N TRP A 231 10.01 -6.75 -22.54
CA TRP A 231 9.63 -7.85 -21.65
C TRP A 231 8.43 -8.66 -22.18
N LEU A 232 7.34 -7.99 -22.59
CA LEU A 232 6.20 -8.70 -23.18
C LEU A 232 6.57 -9.46 -24.45
N LYS A 233 7.44 -8.90 -25.30
CA LYS A 233 7.96 -9.61 -26.48
C LYS A 233 8.79 -10.83 -26.10
N LEU A 234 9.67 -10.70 -25.09
CA LEU A 234 10.49 -11.80 -24.59
C LEU A 234 9.62 -12.94 -24.05
N LEU A 235 8.57 -12.61 -23.29
CA LEU A 235 7.60 -13.57 -22.78
C LEU A 235 6.94 -14.40 -23.88
N LYS A 236 6.54 -13.77 -25.00
CA LYS A 236 5.92 -14.47 -26.13
C LYS A 236 6.78 -15.58 -26.73
N PHE A 237 8.09 -15.38 -26.79
CA PHE A 237 9.01 -16.36 -27.39
C PHE A 237 9.20 -17.60 -26.50
N ASN A 238 8.75 -17.56 -25.24
CA ASN A 238 8.85 -18.64 -24.26
C ASN A 238 10.27 -19.24 -24.11
N GLN A 239 11.31 -18.42 -24.34
CA GLN A 239 12.72 -18.80 -24.24
C GLN A 239 13.32 -18.54 -22.85
N ILE A 240 12.51 -18.07 -21.90
CA ILE A 240 12.95 -17.75 -20.55
C ILE A 240 12.52 -18.84 -19.58
N ASN A 241 13.43 -19.19 -18.68
CA ASN A 241 13.24 -20.29 -17.74
C ASN A 241 13.40 -19.78 -16.32
N LEU A 242 12.53 -20.30 -15.46
CA LEU A 242 12.52 -19.97 -14.05
C LEU A 242 13.46 -20.89 -13.25
N ASN A 243 13.54 -22.15 -13.68
CA ASN A 243 14.34 -23.20 -13.05
C ASN A 243 15.53 -23.60 -13.93
N PRO A 244 16.65 -24.06 -13.35
CA PRO A 244 16.93 -24.13 -11.90
C PRO A 244 17.21 -22.76 -11.26
N LYS A 245 17.51 -21.76 -12.08
CA LYS A 245 17.73 -20.35 -11.70
C LYS A 245 17.03 -19.46 -12.72
N PRO A 246 16.46 -18.30 -12.33
CA PRO A 246 15.84 -17.40 -13.28
C PRO A 246 16.82 -16.95 -14.38
N SER A 247 16.43 -17.11 -15.64
CA SER A 247 17.30 -16.81 -16.80
C SER A 247 17.49 -15.32 -17.07
N CYS A 248 16.67 -14.46 -16.46
CA CYS A 248 16.78 -13.00 -16.56
C CYS A 248 16.30 -12.32 -15.27
N ILE A 249 16.68 -11.05 -15.11
CA ILE A 249 16.43 -10.27 -13.89
C ILE A 249 14.95 -10.02 -13.62
N GLU A 250 14.14 -9.98 -14.68
CA GLU A 250 12.69 -9.84 -14.62
C GLU A 250 11.98 -11.02 -13.95
N LEU A 251 12.58 -12.22 -14.00
CA LEU A 251 11.99 -13.41 -13.39
C LEU A 251 12.28 -13.54 -11.89
N TYR A 252 13.14 -12.67 -11.32
CA TYR A 252 13.35 -12.62 -9.88
C TYR A 252 12.18 -11.89 -9.21
N PRO A 253 11.52 -12.49 -8.20
CA PRO A 253 10.42 -11.86 -7.50
C PRO A 253 10.89 -10.63 -6.73
N ASN A 254 9.98 -9.66 -6.58
CA ASN A 254 10.22 -8.46 -5.77
C ASN A 254 9.38 -8.54 -4.49
N MET A 255 10.01 -8.96 -3.39
CA MET A 255 9.36 -9.13 -2.09
C MET A 255 9.06 -7.80 -1.39
N ASN A 256 9.55 -6.67 -1.93
CA ASN A 256 9.13 -5.34 -1.47
C ASN A 256 7.74 -4.95 -2.01
N ASN A 257 7.26 -5.57 -3.09
CA ASN A 257 5.96 -5.28 -3.68
C ASN A 257 4.92 -6.32 -3.25
N LYS A 258 3.82 -5.85 -2.62
CA LYS A 258 2.72 -6.67 -2.12
C LYS A 258 1.37 -6.40 -2.82
N GLN A 259 1.42 -5.75 -3.98
CA GLN A 259 0.22 -5.31 -4.72
C GLN A 259 -0.05 -6.18 -5.95
N SER A 260 0.26 -7.48 -5.88
CA SER A 260 -0.06 -8.46 -6.92
C SER A 260 -1.12 -9.48 -6.43
N CYS A 261 -1.49 -10.41 -7.29
CA CYS A 261 -2.29 -11.60 -6.97
C CYS A 261 -1.47 -12.89 -6.99
N TRP A 262 -0.14 -12.75 -6.88
CA TRP A 262 0.84 -13.82 -6.99
C TRP A 262 1.81 -13.83 -5.79
N GLU A 263 1.41 -13.29 -4.65
CA GLU A 263 2.28 -13.14 -3.48
C GLU A 263 2.74 -14.50 -2.95
N SER A 264 1.85 -15.51 -2.98
CA SER A 264 2.18 -16.88 -2.58
C SER A 264 3.23 -17.51 -3.48
N GLU A 265 3.07 -17.40 -4.80
CA GLU A 265 4.03 -17.93 -5.79
C GLU A 265 5.36 -17.19 -5.77
N LYS A 266 5.33 -15.85 -5.63
CA LYS A 266 6.55 -15.06 -5.44
C LYS A 266 7.31 -15.50 -4.19
N LYS A 267 6.62 -15.76 -3.08
CA LYS A 267 7.24 -16.22 -1.85
C LYS A 267 7.88 -17.60 -2.00
N LYS A 268 7.15 -18.58 -2.58
CA LYS A 268 7.68 -19.93 -2.88
C LYS A 268 8.97 -19.84 -3.72
N LEU A 269 8.93 -19.01 -4.76
CA LEU A 269 10.10 -18.78 -5.62
C LEU A 269 11.24 -18.11 -4.86
N ALA A 270 10.96 -17.03 -4.12
CA ALA A 270 11.97 -16.27 -3.39
C ALA A 270 12.73 -17.15 -2.38
N GLU A 271 12.01 -17.99 -1.64
CA GLU A 271 12.60 -18.95 -0.70
C GLU A 271 13.49 -19.97 -1.42
N LYS A 272 13.03 -20.51 -2.56
CA LYS A 272 13.78 -21.48 -3.35
C LYS A 272 15.11 -20.92 -3.89
N ILE A 273 15.10 -19.69 -4.41
CA ILE A 273 16.29 -19.09 -5.04
C ILE A 273 17.10 -18.22 -4.07
N LYS A 274 16.69 -18.15 -2.80
CA LYS A 274 17.29 -17.26 -1.79
C LYS A 274 17.31 -15.80 -2.26
N GLU A 275 16.16 -15.29 -2.70
CA GLU A 275 16.06 -13.98 -3.34
C GLU A 275 16.41 -12.82 -2.38
N ILE A 276 17.19 -11.86 -2.88
CA ILE A 276 17.83 -10.81 -2.08
C ILE A 276 16.84 -9.85 -1.40
N THR A 277 15.72 -9.48 -2.06
CA THR A 277 14.71 -8.57 -1.48
C THR A 277 13.91 -9.18 -0.34
N MET A 278 14.09 -10.47 -0.03
CA MET A 278 13.62 -11.05 1.23
C MET A 278 14.24 -10.34 2.44
N ILE A 279 15.52 -9.96 2.35
CA ILE A 279 16.26 -9.33 3.45
C ILE A 279 15.70 -7.93 3.75
N TRP A 280 15.43 -7.69 5.02
CA TRP A 280 14.94 -6.40 5.52
C TRP A 280 15.76 -5.23 4.98
N ARG A 281 15.06 -4.26 4.36
CA ARG A 281 15.63 -3.00 3.82
C ARG A 281 16.61 -3.15 2.65
N ILE A 282 16.57 -4.24 1.90
CA ILE A 282 17.16 -4.27 0.55
C ILE A 282 16.08 -3.93 -0.47
N THR A 283 16.34 -2.94 -1.32
CA THR A 283 15.39 -2.47 -2.35
C THR A 283 15.52 -3.28 -3.64
N TYR A 284 14.48 -3.24 -4.49
CA TYR A 284 14.53 -3.79 -5.85
C TYR A 284 15.71 -3.24 -6.67
N GLN A 285 16.02 -1.94 -6.55
CA GLN A 285 17.14 -1.31 -7.25
C GLN A 285 18.48 -1.84 -6.76
N ASP A 286 18.66 -1.97 -5.45
CA ASP A 286 19.86 -2.56 -4.85
C ASP A 286 20.06 -3.99 -5.31
N ARG A 287 18.98 -4.79 -5.26
CA ARG A 287 18.99 -6.17 -5.73
C ARG A 287 19.40 -6.27 -7.19
N ASN A 288 18.86 -5.39 -8.05
CA ASN A 288 19.21 -5.43 -9.47
C ASN A 288 20.67 -5.08 -9.73
N ARG A 289 21.21 -4.10 -9.00
CA ARG A 289 22.64 -3.75 -9.04
C ARG A 289 23.51 -4.95 -8.65
N LEU A 290 23.14 -5.68 -7.60
CA LEU A 290 23.84 -6.86 -7.11
C LEU A 290 23.81 -8.01 -8.14
N ILE A 291 22.64 -8.32 -8.71
CA ILE A 291 22.53 -9.38 -9.73
C ILE A 291 23.42 -9.09 -10.95
N ASN A 292 23.48 -7.83 -11.38
CA ASN A 292 24.29 -7.41 -12.53
C ASN A 292 25.80 -7.59 -12.31
N ILE A 293 26.27 -7.66 -11.07
CA ILE A 293 27.68 -7.96 -10.72
C ILE A 293 27.88 -9.42 -10.29
N GLY A 294 26.89 -10.30 -10.52
CA GLY A 294 26.98 -11.73 -10.22
C GLY A 294 26.59 -12.13 -8.79
N ILE A 295 25.97 -11.23 -8.02
CA ILE A 295 25.46 -11.50 -6.67
C ILE A 295 23.94 -11.63 -6.72
N ASP A 296 23.43 -12.86 -6.64
CA ASP A 296 22.03 -13.17 -6.92
C ASP A 296 21.29 -13.89 -5.78
N THR A 297 21.97 -14.22 -4.69
CA THR A 297 21.39 -14.84 -3.50
C THR A 297 21.68 -14.03 -2.24
N TRP A 298 20.76 -14.04 -1.27
CA TRP A 298 20.94 -13.32 0.00
C TRP A 298 22.06 -13.88 0.87
N ASP A 299 22.45 -15.13 0.66
CA ASP A 299 23.50 -15.82 1.41
C ASP A 299 24.91 -15.65 0.80
N ASN A 300 25.03 -14.93 -0.32
CA ASN A 300 26.31 -14.63 -0.94
C ASN A 300 27.20 -13.79 0.01
N PRO A 301 28.45 -14.21 0.29
CA PRO A 301 29.34 -13.51 1.24
C PRO A 301 29.70 -12.08 0.83
N TYR A 302 29.59 -11.74 -0.46
CA TYR A 302 29.93 -10.42 -0.99
C TYR A 302 28.76 -9.43 -0.97
N LEU A 303 27.55 -9.88 -0.61
CA LEU A 303 26.33 -9.10 -0.74
C LEU A 303 26.38 -7.78 0.03
N LEU A 304 26.65 -7.82 1.34
CA LEU A 304 26.59 -6.62 2.19
C LEU A 304 27.77 -5.68 1.95
N ASN A 305 28.95 -6.22 1.61
CA ASN A 305 30.11 -5.41 1.26
C ASN A 305 29.86 -4.58 0.00
N ASN A 306 29.21 -5.16 -1.01
CA ASN A 306 28.83 -4.45 -2.24
C ASN A 306 27.61 -3.55 -2.06
N LEU A 307 26.72 -3.86 -1.11
CA LEU A 307 25.57 -3.02 -0.81
C LEU A 307 25.99 -1.68 -0.20
N TYR A 308 26.91 -1.71 0.77
CA TYR A 308 27.30 -0.55 1.58
C TYR A 308 28.67 0.04 1.25
N GLU A 309 29.41 -0.49 0.29
CA GLU A 309 30.79 -0.04 -0.02
C GLU A 309 31.66 0.00 1.24
N PHE A 310 31.58 -1.06 2.06
CA PHE A 310 32.29 -1.17 3.35
C PHE A 310 31.90 -0.14 4.43
N LYS A 311 30.84 0.65 4.25
CA LYS A 311 30.33 1.54 5.31
C LYS A 311 29.55 0.76 6.36
N ASP A 312 29.88 0.97 7.62
CA ASP A 312 29.14 0.39 8.73
C ASP A 312 27.90 1.21 9.08
N SER A 313 26.82 0.50 9.40
CA SER A 313 25.57 1.09 9.88
C SER A 313 24.81 0.08 10.73
N ASN A 314 23.91 0.56 11.60
CA ASN A 314 23.02 -0.33 12.35
C ASN A 314 22.18 -1.22 11.40
N THR A 315 21.77 -0.68 10.24
CA THR A 315 21.05 -1.45 9.22
C THR A 315 21.87 -2.62 8.70
N LYS A 316 23.15 -2.40 8.39
CA LYS A 316 24.08 -3.45 7.94
C LYS A 316 24.23 -4.53 9.01
N ASN A 317 24.47 -4.15 10.28
CA ASN A 317 24.61 -5.11 11.38
C ASN A 317 23.37 -6.01 11.55
N ILE A 318 22.17 -5.41 11.47
CA ILE A 318 20.91 -6.16 11.54
C ILE A 318 20.82 -7.15 10.35
N GLN A 319 21.15 -6.72 9.14
CA GLN A 319 21.13 -7.58 7.96
C GLN A 319 22.15 -8.71 8.03
N GLU A 320 23.36 -8.45 8.56
CA GLU A 320 24.37 -9.49 8.81
C GLU A 320 23.83 -10.56 9.75
N LYS A 321 23.18 -10.16 10.84
CA LYS A 321 22.57 -11.08 11.81
C LYS A 321 21.42 -11.87 11.20
N ILE A 322 20.58 -11.26 10.36
CA ILE A 322 19.53 -11.96 9.59
C ILE A 322 20.15 -13.02 8.69
N ILE A 323 21.17 -12.67 7.90
CA ILE A 323 21.83 -13.62 6.98
C ILE A 323 22.51 -14.75 7.76
N HIS A 324 23.28 -14.42 8.79
CA HIS A 324 23.96 -15.39 9.65
C HIS A 324 22.96 -16.37 10.28
N MET A 325 21.89 -15.85 10.90
CA MET A 325 20.83 -16.68 11.49
C MET A 325 20.25 -17.67 10.48
N ASN A 326 19.98 -17.22 9.25
CA ASN A 326 19.33 -18.05 8.25
C ASN A 326 20.30 -19.02 7.53
N LYS A 327 21.62 -18.82 7.63
CA LYS A 327 22.65 -19.76 7.14
C LYS A 327 22.87 -20.99 8.02
N HIS A 328 22.61 -20.89 9.32
CA HIS A 328 22.93 -21.94 10.29
C HIS A 328 21.68 -22.58 10.86
N ASP A 329 21.60 -23.91 10.87
CA ASP A 329 20.38 -24.61 11.31
C ASP A 329 20.27 -24.77 12.83
N ASN A 330 21.38 -24.60 13.55
CA ASN A 330 21.44 -24.78 15.01
C ASN A 330 21.06 -23.53 15.81
N LEU A 331 20.67 -22.44 15.12
CA LEU A 331 20.29 -21.18 15.76
C LEU A 331 18.79 -20.96 15.60
N THR A 332 18.11 -20.66 16.70
CA THR A 332 16.67 -20.36 16.72
C THR A 332 16.39 -18.89 17.01
N ILE A 333 17.19 -18.27 17.90
CA ILE A 333 17.12 -16.86 18.25
C ILE A 333 18.51 -16.28 18.58
N GLU A 334 18.75 -15.04 18.14
CA GLU A 334 19.86 -14.17 18.55
C GLU A 334 19.28 -12.88 19.16
N PRO A 335 19.96 -12.20 20.11
CA PRO A 335 21.19 -12.63 20.78
C PRO A 335 20.97 -13.87 21.67
N ARG A 336 21.96 -14.77 21.76
CA ARG A 336 21.77 -16.02 22.53
C ARG A 336 21.73 -15.84 24.05
N ARG A 337 22.48 -14.89 24.60
CA ARG A 337 22.71 -14.77 26.06
C ARG A 337 22.60 -13.35 26.61
N THR A 338 23.15 -12.37 25.90
CA THR A 338 23.32 -11.01 26.42
C THR A 338 22.53 -10.00 25.62
N VAL A 339 21.84 -9.14 26.35
CA VAL A 339 21.14 -7.94 25.88
C VAL A 339 21.54 -6.77 26.75
N SER A 340 21.30 -5.54 26.29
CA SER A 340 21.59 -4.32 27.07
C SER A 340 20.83 -4.27 28.40
N ASN A 341 21.38 -3.51 29.36
CA ASN A 341 20.69 -3.25 30.63
C ASN A 341 19.39 -2.47 30.42
N ASP A 342 19.37 -1.53 29.47
CA ASP A 342 18.16 -0.78 29.09
C ASP A 342 17.03 -1.73 28.67
N PHE A 343 17.35 -2.77 27.87
CA PHE A 343 16.35 -3.75 27.49
C PHE A 343 15.93 -4.64 28.67
N LYS A 344 16.86 -5.06 29.53
CA LYS A 344 16.51 -5.80 30.76
C LYS A 344 15.58 -5.01 31.68
N ASP A 345 15.81 -3.71 31.82
CA ASP A 345 14.97 -2.83 32.63
C ASP A 345 13.53 -2.75 32.10
N ILE A 346 13.37 -2.80 30.78
CA ILE A 346 12.06 -2.85 30.12
C ILE A 346 11.40 -4.22 30.25
N LEU A 347 12.18 -5.30 30.34
CA LEU A 347 11.64 -6.65 30.54
C LEU A 347 11.19 -6.91 31.99
N LYS A 348 11.65 -6.13 32.97
CA LYS A 348 11.29 -6.33 34.40
C LYS A 348 9.77 -6.44 34.58
N ILE A 349 9.38 -7.43 35.39
CA ILE A 349 7.98 -7.73 35.66
C ILE A 349 7.40 -6.69 36.63
N ASN A 350 6.24 -6.14 36.30
CA ASN A 350 5.47 -5.26 37.18
C ASN A 350 4.19 -5.95 37.66
N ASN A 351 3.59 -5.42 38.73
CA ASN A 351 2.39 -6.01 39.33
C ASN A 351 1.21 -6.06 38.35
N CYS A 352 1.02 -4.99 37.55
CA CYS A 352 -0.01 -4.95 36.53
C CYS A 352 0.53 -4.32 35.24
N GLU A 353 0.38 -5.03 34.12
CA GLU A 353 0.86 -4.62 32.80
C GLU A 353 -0.20 -4.95 31.75
N PHE A 354 -0.10 -4.30 30.60
CA PHE A 354 -1.05 -4.46 29.52
C PHE A 354 -0.35 -4.69 28.18
N ILE A 355 -1.00 -5.46 27.31
CA ILE A 355 -0.68 -5.53 25.88
C ILE A 355 -1.81 -4.87 25.11
N LEU A 356 -1.49 -3.99 24.17
CA LEU A 356 -2.47 -3.18 23.44
C LEU A 356 -2.32 -3.38 21.93
N ASP A 357 -3.45 -3.54 21.25
CA ASP A 357 -3.55 -3.51 19.79
C ASP A 357 -4.83 -2.77 19.36
N PHE A 358 -4.75 -2.00 18.28
CA PHE A 358 -5.89 -1.25 17.73
C PHE A 358 -6.27 -1.78 16.34
N GLU A 359 -7.55 -2.10 16.15
CA GLU A 359 -8.10 -2.27 14.80
C GLU A 359 -8.73 -0.98 14.30
N SER A 360 -8.41 -0.64 13.05
CA SER A 360 -8.83 0.62 12.44
C SER A 360 -9.40 0.43 11.04
N ILE A 361 -10.31 1.32 10.64
CA ILE A 361 -10.87 1.32 9.29
C ILE A 361 -10.10 2.31 8.41
N LEU A 362 -9.72 1.81 7.22
CA LEU A 362 -9.24 2.67 6.15
C LEU A 362 -10.42 3.44 5.54
N ASN A 363 -10.45 4.74 5.83
CA ASN A 363 -11.39 5.67 5.22
C ASN A 363 -10.88 6.06 3.83
N LEU A 364 -11.46 5.41 2.82
CA LEU A 364 -11.03 5.46 1.43
C LEU A 364 -11.91 6.39 0.60
N GLU A 365 -12.98 6.91 1.16
CA GLU A 365 -13.85 7.91 0.56
C GLU A 365 -13.11 9.23 0.34
N GLU A 366 -13.52 9.98 -0.68
CA GLU A 366 -13.09 11.38 -0.83
C GLU A 366 -13.68 12.23 0.30
N ARG A 367 -12.94 13.21 0.80
CA ARG A 367 -13.42 14.12 1.86
C ARG A 367 -14.07 15.37 1.28
N THR A 368 -13.54 15.83 0.15
CA THR A 368 -14.00 17.03 -0.56
C THR A 368 -14.15 16.71 -2.04
N ASN A 369 -14.98 17.49 -2.75
CA ASN A 369 -15.24 17.34 -4.18
C ASN A 369 -14.75 18.59 -4.94
N TYR A 370 -14.40 18.46 -6.23
CA TYR A 370 -13.99 19.61 -7.05
C TYR A 370 -15.17 20.50 -7.49
N PHE A 371 -16.35 19.91 -7.63
CA PHE A 371 -17.52 20.48 -8.29
C PHE A 371 -18.58 20.99 -7.31
N ASN A 372 -18.42 20.72 -6.01
CA ASN A 372 -19.30 21.24 -4.95
C ASN A 372 -18.54 21.41 -3.63
N ASP A 373 -19.12 22.17 -2.71
CA ASP A 373 -18.55 22.42 -1.37
C ASP A 373 -18.98 21.37 -0.34
N ASN A 374 -19.52 20.22 -0.78
CA ASN A 374 -19.93 19.17 0.14
C ASN A 374 -18.68 18.55 0.77
N ILE A 375 -18.60 18.65 2.10
CA ILE A 375 -17.64 17.92 2.91
C ILE A 375 -18.29 16.58 3.26
N ASN A 376 -17.70 15.49 2.76
CA ASN A 376 -18.18 14.15 3.09
C ASN A 376 -17.98 13.85 4.58
N LYS A 377 -18.88 13.03 5.13
CA LYS A 377 -18.89 12.67 6.55
C LYS A 377 -17.53 12.14 6.99
N SER A 378 -17.04 12.66 8.11
CA SER A 378 -15.87 12.09 8.78
C SER A 378 -16.29 10.77 9.45
N TYR A 379 -15.56 9.71 9.11
CA TYR A 379 -15.75 8.35 9.64
C TYR A 379 -14.88 8.12 10.89
N PRO A 380 -15.25 7.16 11.76
CA PRO A 380 -14.37 6.74 12.85
C PRO A 380 -13.04 6.22 12.30
N ASN A 381 -11.99 6.31 13.10
CA ASN A 381 -10.68 5.77 12.77
C ASN A 381 -10.46 4.45 13.51
N ILE A 382 -10.63 4.45 14.83
CA ILE A 382 -10.45 3.30 15.72
C ILE A 382 -11.79 2.59 15.90
N CYS A 383 -11.80 1.28 15.67
CA CYS A 383 -13.00 0.45 15.74
C CYS A 383 -12.95 -0.55 16.89
N ILE A 384 -11.79 -1.16 17.13
CA ILE A 384 -11.58 -2.10 18.24
C ILE A 384 -10.31 -1.68 18.98
N ILE A 385 -10.38 -1.69 20.31
CA ILE A 385 -9.24 -1.56 21.21
C ILE A 385 -9.11 -2.89 21.96
N GLY A 386 -8.12 -3.68 21.59
CA GLY A 386 -7.80 -4.97 22.21
C GLY A 386 -6.82 -4.79 23.36
N LEU A 387 -7.07 -5.47 24.46
CA LEU A 387 -6.25 -5.36 25.66
C LEU A 387 -6.09 -6.71 26.35
N VAL A 388 -4.85 -7.19 26.47
CA VAL A 388 -4.51 -8.29 27.40
C VAL A 388 -4.03 -7.71 28.72
N ILE A 389 -4.54 -8.24 29.82
CA ILE A 389 -4.18 -7.83 31.18
C ILE A 389 -3.24 -8.89 31.77
N LEU A 390 -2.08 -8.44 32.20
CA LEU A 390 -1.09 -9.24 32.91
C LEU A 390 -1.06 -8.83 34.38
N ARG A 391 -1.01 -9.82 35.28
CA ARG A 391 -0.63 -9.61 36.68
C ARG A 391 0.57 -10.48 37.01
N ASN A 392 1.64 -9.88 37.48
CA ASN A 392 2.91 -10.58 37.75
C ASN A 392 3.33 -11.49 36.59
N ASN A 393 3.28 -10.98 35.35
CA ASN A 393 3.58 -11.71 34.11
C ASN A 393 2.60 -12.85 33.75
N GLU A 394 1.52 -13.07 34.48
CA GLU A 394 0.50 -14.09 34.19
C GLU A 394 -0.71 -13.49 33.48
N TYR A 395 -1.19 -14.18 32.43
CA TYR A 395 -2.42 -13.81 31.73
C TYR A 395 -3.62 -13.85 32.67
N GLN A 396 -4.34 -12.73 32.75
CA GLN A 396 -5.56 -12.65 33.56
C GLN A 396 -6.81 -12.69 32.68
N ALA A 397 -6.88 -11.79 31.69
CA ALA A 397 -8.02 -11.68 30.80
C ALA A 397 -7.66 -10.89 29.55
N PHE A 398 -8.43 -11.12 28.49
CA PHE A 398 -8.56 -10.24 27.34
C PHE A 398 -9.81 -9.39 27.49
N LYS A 399 -9.72 -8.12 27.11
CA LYS A 399 -10.86 -7.20 27.00
C LYS A 399 -10.81 -6.47 25.67
N ASP A 400 -11.97 -6.31 25.06
CA ASP A 400 -12.14 -5.53 23.85
C ASP A 400 -13.11 -4.36 24.06
N PHE A 401 -12.77 -3.22 23.47
CA PHE A 401 -13.67 -2.06 23.34
C PHE A 401 -13.97 -1.89 21.86
N THR A 402 -15.18 -2.23 21.44
CA THR A 402 -15.60 -2.21 20.03
C THR A 402 -16.71 -1.18 19.84
N ILE A 403 -16.61 -0.36 18.78
CA ILE A 403 -17.66 0.61 18.41
C ILE A 403 -18.96 -0.10 18.05
N ASP A 404 -20.12 0.44 18.41
CA ASP A 404 -21.42 -0.13 18.02
C ASP A 404 -21.90 0.34 16.66
N ASN A 405 -21.47 1.53 16.23
CA ASN A 405 -21.87 2.15 14.96
C ASN A 405 -20.65 2.81 14.29
N LEU A 406 -20.65 2.87 12.96
CA LEU A 406 -19.60 3.53 12.18
C LEU A 406 -19.71 5.07 12.24
N THR A 407 -19.62 5.64 13.44
CA THR A 407 -19.73 7.08 13.69
C THR A 407 -18.61 7.57 14.62
N ILE A 408 -18.27 8.85 14.49
CA ILE A 408 -17.27 9.52 15.35
C ILE A 408 -17.67 9.47 16.82
N GLU A 409 -18.97 9.63 17.10
CA GLU A 409 -19.51 9.57 18.46
C GLU A 409 -19.33 8.18 19.07
N SER A 410 -19.57 7.12 18.28
CA SER A 410 -19.34 5.75 18.75
C SER A 410 -17.87 5.48 19.05
N GLU A 411 -16.94 5.98 18.21
CA GLU A 411 -15.50 5.92 18.47
C GLU A 411 -15.14 6.67 19.76
N LYS A 412 -15.65 7.90 19.93
CA LYS A 412 -15.42 8.72 21.13
C LYS A 412 -15.89 8.00 22.39
N ASN A 413 -17.11 7.46 22.40
CA ASN A 413 -17.66 6.71 23.53
C ASN A 413 -16.85 5.45 23.83
N ASN A 414 -16.39 4.76 22.79
CA ASN A 414 -15.52 3.58 22.92
C ASN A 414 -14.19 3.92 23.61
N ILE A 415 -13.53 5.00 23.18
CA ILE A 415 -12.30 5.50 23.79
C ILE A 415 -12.53 5.93 25.25
N ILE A 416 -13.64 6.62 25.56
CA ILE A 416 -13.98 7.02 26.93
C ILE A 416 -14.15 5.78 27.82
N ASN A 417 -14.82 4.74 27.32
CA ASN A 417 -15.01 3.50 28.07
C ASN A 417 -13.68 2.78 28.34
N TRP A 418 -12.78 2.76 27.36
CA TRP A 418 -11.42 2.26 27.54
C TRP A 418 -10.65 3.08 28.58
N CYS A 419 -10.66 4.41 28.49
CA CYS A 419 -10.00 5.29 29.47
C CYS A 419 -10.54 5.08 30.89
N LYS A 420 -11.87 4.99 31.06
CA LYS A 420 -12.52 4.68 32.36
C LYS A 420 -12.11 3.32 32.91
N PHE A 421 -11.84 2.35 32.04
CA PHE A 421 -11.34 1.04 32.47
C PHE A 421 -9.88 1.14 32.94
N MET A 422 -9.03 1.80 32.16
CA MET A 422 -7.60 1.97 32.46
C MET A 422 -7.36 2.81 33.72
N ASN A 423 -8.18 3.82 33.99
CA ASN A 423 -8.11 4.67 35.20
C ASN A 423 -8.34 3.91 36.52
N ARG A 424 -8.70 2.63 36.49
CA ARG A 424 -8.82 1.79 37.70
C ARG A 424 -7.47 1.23 38.18
N TYR A 425 -6.41 1.48 37.43
CA TYR A 425 -5.07 0.96 37.68
C TYR A 425 -4.08 2.11 37.84
N ASP A 426 -3.18 1.98 38.80
CA ASP A 426 -2.04 2.87 38.97
C ASP A 426 -0.83 2.36 38.16
N ASN A 427 0.07 3.26 37.78
CA ASN A 427 1.34 2.94 37.11
C ASN A 427 1.17 2.06 35.86
N ILE A 428 0.36 2.53 34.90
CA ILE A 428 -0.01 1.77 33.71
C ILE A 428 1.19 1.61 32.77
N ILE A 429 1.60 0.36 32.55
CA ILE A 429 2.63 -0.01 31.57
C ILE A 429 1.97 -0.79 30.44
N ILE A 430 2.15 -0.33 29.21
CA ILE A 430 1.55 -0.92 28.01
C ILE A 430 2.65 -1.29 27.02
N TYR A 431 2.68 -2.57 26.64
CA TYR A 431 3.52 -3.04 25.53
C TYR A 431 2.69 -3.09 24.25
N HIS A 432 3.31 -2.67 23.13
CA HIS A 432 2.72 -2.70 21.80
C HIS A 432 3.79 -3.03 20.74
N TRP A 433 3.38 -3.18 19.47
CA TRP A 433 4.27 -3.55 18.38
C TRP A 433 4.29 -2.54 17.23
N GLY A 434 5.29 -1.66 17.24
CA GLY A 434 5.55 -0.69 16.20
C GLY A 434 4.90 0.67 16.43
N TYR A 435 4.87 1.50 15.37
CA TYR A 435 4.55 2.93 15.51
C TYR A 435 3.04 3.24 15.48
N ALA A 436 2.21 2.28 15.10
CA ALA A 436 0.79 2.51 14.83
C ALA A 436 0.03 2.91 16.11
N GLU A 437 0.20 2.18 17.22
CA GLU A 437 -0.52 2.42 18.48
C GLU A 437 -0.19 3.80 19.04
N LYS A 438 1.09 4.18 19.00
CA LYS A 438 1.53 5.53 19.38
C LYS A 438 0.84 6.61 18.54
N THR A 439 0.74 6.39 17.23
CA THR A 439 0.05 7.31 16.31
C THR A 439 -1.44 7.41 16.65
N TYR A 440 -2.10 6.29 16.96
CA TYR A 440 -3.51 6.32 17.36
C TYR A 440 -3.70 7.11 18.66
N ILE A 441 -2.87 6.89 19.67
CA ILE A 441 -2.94 7.61 20.95
C ILE A 441 -2.73 9.11 20.76
N GLU A 442 -1.73 9.51 19.97
CA GLU A 442 -1.52 10.93 19.62
C GLU A 442 -2.71 11.53 18.85
N ASN A 443 -3.33 10.76 17.96
CA ASN A 443 -4.48 11.20 17.17
C ASN A 443 -5.76 11.28 18.00
N ILE A 444 -5.93 10.45 19.03
CA ILE A 444 -7.06 10.56 19.97
C ILE A 444 -7.06 11.95 20.60
N HIS A 445 -5.92 12.42 21.11
CA HIS A 445 -5.83 13.74 21.74
C HIS A 445 -6.11 14.89 20.77
N LYS A 446 -5.62 14.77 19.52
CA LYS A 446 -5.90 15.77 18.46
C LYS A 446 -7.37 15.81 18.05
N ARG A 447 -8.02 14.65 17.98
CA ARG A 447 -9.40 14.50 17.51
C ARG A 447 -10.42 14.79 18.60
N PHE A 448 -10.12 14.40 19.83
CA PHE A 448 -10.98 14.54 21.01
C PHE A 448 -10.20 15.22 22.15
N PRO A 449 -9.99 16.56 22.08
CA PRO A 449 -9.20 17.29 23.08
C PRO A 449 -9.78 17.22 24.49
N ASP A 450 -11.07 16.92 24.64
CA ASP A 450 -11.77 16.79 25.91
C ASP A 450 -11.56 15.43 26.59
N ILE A 451 -10.98 14.44 25.91
CA ILE A 451 -10.63 13.15 26.52
C ILE A 451 -9.28 13.26 27.22
N GLN A 452 -9.30 13.10 28.54
CA GLN A 452 -8.08 12.92 29.34
C GLN A 452 -7.63 11.46 29.28
N LEU A 453 -6.51 11.21 28.61
CA LEU A 453 -5.87 9.91 28.58
C LEU A 453 -5.25 9.58 29.94
N PRO A 454 -5.28 8.32 30.40
CA PRO A 454 -4.63 7.93 31.64
C PRO A 454 -3.11 8.04 31.49
N ASN A 455 -2.42 8.33 32.59
CA ASN A 455 -0.95 8.37 32.59
C ASN A 455 -0.40 6.96 32.37
N MET A 456 0.22 6.74 31.21
CA MET A 456 0.68 5.42 30.78
C MET A 456 2.10 5.48 30.21
N LYS A 457 2.90 4.45 30.48
CA LYS A 457 4.20 4.22 29.84
C LYS A 457 4.01 3.26 28.66
N LEU A 458 4.14 3.78 27.44
CA LEU A 458 4.09 2.99 26.21
C LEU A 458 5.47 2.41 25.89
N ILE A 459 5.54 1.12 25.63
CA ILE A 459 6.76 0.38 25.32
C ILE A 459 6.58 -0.32 23.97
N ASP A 460 7.31 0.16 22.96
CA ASP A 460 7.35 -0.47 21.64
C ASP A 460 8.39 -1.60 21.62
N LEU A 461 7.94 -2.85 21.64
CA LEU A 461 8.83 -4.01 21.58
C LEU A 461 9.55 -4.13 20.23
N LEU A 462 8.96 -3.65 19.13
CA LEU A 462 9.62 -3.68 17.81
C LEU A 462 10.89 -2.84 17.80
N THR A 463 10.91 -1.73 18.53
CA THR A 463 12.11 -0.90 18.67
C THR A 463 13.25 -1.70 19.29
N TYR A 464 13.00 -2.46 20.36
CA TYR A 464 14.01 -3.30 21.00
C TYR A 464 14.46 -4.48 20.14
N PHE A 465 13.56 -5.08 19.36
CA PHE A 465 13.94 -6.08 18.36
C PHE A 465 14.97 -5.55 17.35
N ARG A 466 14.98 -4.24 17.08
CA ARG A 466 15.93 -3.62 16.15
C ARG A 466 17.18 -3.10 16.83
N THR A 467 17.09 -2.60 18.07
CA THR A 467 18.26 -2.08 18.80
C THR A 467 19.11 -3.19 19.41
N GLU A 468 18.49 -4.28 19.88
CA GLU A 468 19.17 -5.49 20.40
C GLU A 468 19.46 -6.54 19.32
N PRO A 469 19.29 -6.19 18.04
CA PRO A 469 18.90 -7.09 16.94
C PRO A 469 18.44 -8.49 17.37
N ILE A 470 17.19 -8.56 17.84
CA ILE A 470 16.54 -9.82 18.18
C ILE A 470 16.07 -10.49 16.88
N ILE A 471 16.78 -11.52 16.43
CA ILE A 471 16.51 -12.19 15.16
C ILE A 471 16.03 -13.61 15.45
N ILE A 472 14.91 -14.00 14.85
CA ILE A 472 14.38 -15.36 14.89
C ILE A 472 14.75 -16.10 13.59
N LYS A 473 15.08 -17.39 13.68
CA LYS A 473 15.37 -18.22 12.50
C LYS A 473 14.18 -18.25 11.55
N ASN A 474 14.46 -18.15 10.24
CA ASN A 474 13.50 -18.03 9.14
C ASN A 474 12.73 -16.68 9.11
N CYS A 475 13.10 -15.70 9.95
CA CYS A 475 12.62 -14.32 9.80
C CYS A 475 13.58 -13.49 8.94
N PHE A 476 13.01 -12.81 7.95
CA PHE A 476 13.72 -11.85 7.10
C PHE A 476 13.19 -10.41 7.25
N ASN A 477 12.15 -10.21 8.06
CA ASN A 477 11.59 -8.91 8.42
C ASN A 477 11.05 -8.94 9.87
N PHE A 478 10.65 -7.78 10.38
CA PHE A 478 10.19 -7.59 11.77
C PHE A 478 8.69 -7.31 11.90
N SER A 479 7.85 -7.79 10.97
CA SER A 479 6.41 -7.72 11.19
C SER A 479 5.99 -8.70 12.31
N LEU A 480 5.01 -8.32 13.13
CA LEU A 480 4.52 -9.18 14.22
C LEU A 480 4.15 -10.57 13.71
N LYS A 481 3.41 -10.63 12.59
CA LYS A 481 3.04 -11.88 11.93
C LYS A 481 4.23 -12.76 11.53
N THR A 482 5.30 -12.15 11.02
CA THR A 482 6.52 -12.91 10.64
C THR A 482 7.26 -13.41 11.86
N ILE A 483 7.44 -12.57 12.89
CA ILE A 483 8.09 -12.96 14.14
C ILE A 483 7.28 -14.05 14.85
N GLY A 484 5.99 -13.82 15.11
CA GLY A 484 5.10 -14.75 15.80
C GLY A 484 5.00 -16.11 15.11
N LYS A 485 4.75 -16.16 13.80
CA LYS A 485 4.66 -17.45 13.08
C LYS A 485 5.97 -18.25 13.16
N ASN A 486 7.13 -17.60 13.11
CA ASN A 486 8.41 -18.30 13.23
C ASN A 486 8.76 -18.66 14.67
N MET A 487 8.40 -17.84 15.66
CA MET A 487 8.55 -18.20 17.06
C MET A 487 7.68 -19.42 17.40
N TYR A 488 6.45 -19.48 16.89
CA TYR A 488 5.58 -20.66 17.02
C TYR A 488 6.17 -21.89 16.32
N LYS A 489 6.64 -21.73 15.06
CA LYS A 489 7.29 -22.80 14.28
C LYS A 489 8.49 -23.43 15.02
N HIS A 490 9.21 -22.63 15.80
CA HIS A 490 10.37 -23.08 16.59
C HIS A 490 10.03 -23.32 18.07
N GLU A 491 8.73 -23.47 18.40
CA GLU A 491 8.24 -23.81 19.74
C GLU A 491 8.65 -22.82 20.85
N LEU A 492 8.95 -21.57 20.48
CA LEU A 492 9.31 -20.50 21.42
C LEU A 492 8.08 -19.86 22.06
N ILE A 493 6.94 -19.94 21.37
CA ILE A 493 5.62 -19.49 21.85
C ILE A 493 4.58 -20.56 21.50
N LYS A 494 3.39 -20.47 22.08
CA LYS A 494 2.37 -21.54 22.03
C LYS A 494 1.26 -21.26 21.02
N SER A 495 1.08 -20.00 20.64
CA SER A 495 -0.06 -19.54 19.85
C SER A 495 0.38 -19.00 18.48
N THR A 496 -0.49 -19.14 17.47
CA THR A 496 -0.33 -18.57 16.12
C THR A 496 -1.70 -18.26 15.52
N TRP A 497 -1.74 -17.33 14.54
CA TRP A 497 -2.92 -17.09 13.71
C TRP A 497 -3.31 -18.31 12.88
N SER A 498 -4.59 -18.36 12.51
CA SER A 498 -5.07 -19.28 11.48
C SER A 498 -4.60 -18.83 10.09
N ASP A 499 -4.63 -19.72 9.11
CA ASP A 499 -4.08 -19.43 7.77
C ASP A 499 -4.93 -18.45 6.95
N THR A 500 -6.15 -18.14 7.37
CA THR A 500 -7.12 -17.30 6.64
C THR A 500 -7.09 -15.82 7.01
N ASP A 501 -6.25 -15.41 7.95
CA ASP A 501 -6.41 -14.11 8.61
C ASP A 501 -5.66 -12.96 7.93
N ASN A 502 -6.39 -12.07 7.25
CA ASN A 502 -5.87 -10.81 6.69
C ASN A 502 -6.62 -9.62 7.31
N GLY A 503 -5.94 -8.84 8.17
CA GLY A 503 -6.51 -7.68 8.87
C GLY A 503 -7.18 -6.65 7.96
N LEU A 504 -6.67 -6.45 6.73
CA LEU A 504 -7.29 -5.52 5.77
C LEU A 504 -8.63 -6.03 5.23
N ASP A 505 -8.73 -7.33 4.92
CA ASP A 505 -9.98 -7.94 4.48
C ASP A 505 -11.00 -7.96 5.62
N ALA A 506 -10.54 -8.28 6.84
CA ALA A 506 -11.32 -8.21 8.07
C ALA A 506 -11.92 -6.82 8.29
N MET A 507 -11.14 -5.76 8.19
CA MET A 507 -11.61 -4.39 8.43
C MET A 507 -12.59 -3.87 7.38
N ILE A 508 -12.51 -4.33 6.13
CA ILE A 508 -13.56 -3.98 5.14
C ILE A 508 -14.84 -4.77 5.43
N LYS A 509 -14.75 -6.05 5.80
CA LYS A 509 -15.92 -6.82 6.24
C LYS A 509 -16.59 -6.16 7.46
N PHE A 510 -15.80 -5.71 8.44
CA PHE A 510 -16.30 -4.95 9.59
C PHE A 510 -17.10 -3.72 9.15
N LYS A 511 -16.56 -2.94 8.21
CA LYS A 511 -17.22 -1.76 7.66
C LYS A 511 -18.53 -2.09 6.95
N ASP A 512 -18.54 -3.13 6.12
CA ASP A 512 -19.73 -3.55 5.37
C ASP A 512 -20.85 -4.00 6.32
N ILE A 513 -20.51 -4.76 7.38
CA ILE A 513 -21.45 -5.16 8.43
C ILE A 513 -21.98 -3.94 9.17
N CYS A 514 -21.12 -3.00 9.56
CA CYS A 514 -21.57 -1.76 10.21
C CYS A 514 -22.62 -0.99 9.39
N LEU A 515 -22.45 -0.96 8.07
CA LEU A 515 -23.34 -0.23 7.16
C LEU A 515 -24.66 -0.96 6.89
N LYS A 516 -24.68 -2.30 7.01
CA LYS A 516 -25.83 -3.15 6.68
C LYS A 516 -26.56 -3.73 7.89
N LYS A 517 -25.99 -3.65 9.09
CA LYS A 517 -26.56 -4.25 10.29
C LYS A 517 -27.97 -3.73 10.60
N ASP A 518 -28.74 -4.58 11.28
CA ASP A 518 -29.96 -4.12 11.95
C ASP A 518 -29.55 -3.19 13.10
N LYS A 519 -30.19 -2.03 13.18
CA LYS A 519 -29.90 -1.03 14.22
C LYS A 519 -30.20 -1.57 15.63
N ASN A 520 -31.06 -2.58 15.75
CA ASN A 520 -31.45 -3.18 17.03
C ASN A 520 -30.51 -4.31 17.49
N ILE A 521 -29.58 -4.76 16.64
CA ILE A 521 -28.64 -5.83 16.97
C ILE A 521 -27.26 -5.22 17.27
N PRO A 522 -26.71 -5.42 18.49
CA PRO A 522 -25.35 -5.01 18.82
C PRO A 522 -24.34 -5.65 17.87
N ILE A 523 -23.32 -4.89 17.45
CA ILE A 523 -22.38 -5.33 16.41
C ILE A 523 -21.63 -6.61 16.81
N LYS A 524 -21.35 -6.79 18.11
CA LYS A 524 -20.64 -7.94 18.65
C LYS A 524 -21.42 -9.26 18.52
N ARG A 525 -22.71 -9.23 18.17
CA ARG A 525 -23.52 -10.44 17.95
C ARG A 525 -23.34 -11.04 16.54
N TYR A 526 -22.70 -10.32 15.62
CA TYR A 526 -22.39 -10.83 14.30
C TYR A 526 -21.15 -11.72 14.36
N THR A 527 -21.23 -12.91 13.79
CA THR A 527 -20.19 -13.94 13.83
C THR A 527 -18.85 -13.44 13.28
N GLU A 528 -18.90 -12.71 12.17
CA GLU A 528 -17.73 -12.15 11.50
C GLU A 528 -17.07 -11.06 12.34
N ILE A 529 -17.82 -10.32 13.16
CA ILE A 529 -17.27 -9.33 14.09
C ILE A 529 -16.57 -10.04 15.25
N ALA A 530 -17.14 -11.15 15.74
CA ALA A 530 -16.50 -11.97 16.76
C ALA A 530 -15.18 -12.57 16.27
N GLU A 531 -15.10 -13.03 15.02
CA GLU A 531 -13.87 -13.51 14.39
C GLU A 531 -12.79 -12.41 14.34
N ILE A 532 -13.18 -11.17 14.03
CA ILE A 532 -12.26 -10.04 13.99
C ILE A 532 -11.76 -9.68 15.39
N ILE A 533 -12.64 -9.71 16.41
CA ILE A 533 -12.24 -9.51 17.80
C ILE A 533 -11.28 -10.62 18.25
N GLU A 534 -11.51 -11.87 17.84
CA GLU A 534 -10.60 -12.98 18.14
C GLU A 534 -9.24 -12.82 17.42
N TYR A 535 -9.22 -12.29 16.19
CA TYR A 535 -7.98 -11.93 15.50
C TYR A 535 -7.18 -10.87 16.26
N ASN A 536 -7.82 -9.77 16.67
CA ASN A 536 -7.19 -8.71 17.47
C ASN A 536 -6.72 -9.22 18.84
N LYS A 537 -7.48 -10.13 19.46
CA LYS A 537 -7.03 -10.87 20.66
C LYS A 537 -5.78 -11.69 20.38
N MET A 538 -5.72 -12.40 19.26
CA MET A 538 -4.57 -13.21 18.87
C MET A 538 -3.32 -12.33 18.69
N ASP A 539 -3.44 -11.15 18.09
CA ASP A 539 -2.35 -10.18 17.99
C ASP A 539 -1.81 -9.78 19.38
N CYS A 540 -2.70 -9.49 20.34
CA CYS A 540 -2.32 -9.19 21.72
C CYS A 540 -1.69 -10.40 22.44
N VAL A 541 -2.25 -11.60 22.27
CA VAL A 541 -1.77 -12.83 22.92
C VAL A 541 -0.39 -13.22 22.39
N ILE A 542 -0.16 -13.13 21.09
CA ILE A 542 1.16 -13.44 20.52
C ILE A 542 2.19 -12.44 21.02
N LEU A 543 1.85 -11.15 21.07
CA LEU A 543 2.74 -10.14 21.63
C LEU A 543 3.03 -10.36 23.12
N MET A 544 2.03 -10.81 23.90
CA MET A 544 2.22 -11.25 25.28
C MET A 544 3.20 -12.43 25.38
N GLU A 545 3.00 -13.48 24.59
CA GLU A 545 3.86 -14.67 24.62
C GLU A 545 5.30 -14.33 24.19
N ILE A 546 5.46 -13.41 23.23
CA ILE A 546 6.78 -12.86 22.86
C ILE A 546 7.42 -12.19 24.09
N LEU A 547 6.72 -11.29 24.77
CA LEU A 547 7.24 -10.61 25.96
C LEU A 547 7.64 -11.61 27.07
N GLN A 548 6.77 -12.58 27.36
CA GLN A 548 7.01 -13.63 28.34
C GLN A 548 8.22 -14.48 27.99
N TYR A 549 8.39 -14.84 26.71
CA TYR A 549 9.55 -15.57 26.23
C TYR A 549 10.84 -14.77 26.42
N LEU A 550 10.84 -13.48 26.06
CA LEU A 550 12.01 -12.60 26.22
C LEU A 550 12.40 -12.46 27.70
N ARG A 551 11.42 -12.37 28.60
CA ARG A 551 11.63 -12.38 30.05
C ARG A 551 12.29 -13.68 30.51
N PHE A 552 11.71 -14.81 30.17
CA PHE A 552 12.26 -16.13 30.51
C PHE A 552 13.70 -16.31 30.01
N LYS A 553 14.04 -15.72 28.86
CA LYS A 553 15.34 -15.88 28.22
C LYS A 553 16.43 -14.95 28.79
N TYR A 554 16.08 -13.72 29.17
CA TYR A 554 17.07 -12.66 29.42
C TYR A 554 17.06 -12.07 30.84
N LEU A 555 16.04 -12.39 31.65
CA LEU A 555 16.02 -12.15 33.10
C LEU A 555 16.33 -13.46 33.80
#